data_AF-B6ATS3-F1
#
_entry.id   AF-B6ATS3-F1
#
_cell.length_a   1.000
_cell.length_b   1.000
_cell.length_c   1.000
_cell.angle_alpha   90.00
_cell.angle_beta   90.00
_cell.angle_gamma   90.00
#
_symmetry.space_group_name_H-M   'P 1'
#
loop_
_entity.id
_entity.type
_entity.pdbx_description
1 polymer ?
#
loop_
_entity_poly.entity_id
_entity_poly.type
_entity_poly.pdbx_seq_one_letter_code
_entity_poly.pdbx_strand_id
1 'polypeptide(L)'
;MRRRSSLALAICAALCASQLFAEPRAEPVAHFSWHPKYKYFGGVSGLEVTADGLRFVAVSDDGTLYRGNLTRDQDGLLEGATLVETIPLVIEDGTRPDPKRYRDMEGLALASDGMFHISAEHNSRILSYADAKGTPDAQQLPFVKKNTPKNVGYEAFAISPEGHFIVMREGSASIRTPFRIYQRATDGTWNTIYNLPRVGSFRPVGADFGPDGHLYVLTRGFNGFAFAAQIERVQFSNGKPVGHERLFAGEFGQFDNLEGISAWRDQQGKTRLVAISDDNFSRFQSTIIVEFELQE
;
A
#
# COMPACT_ATOMS: atom_id res chain seq x y z
N MET A 1 28.39 -47.39 -65.01
CA MET A 1 28.47 -47.25 -63.53
C MET A 1 28.58 -45.78 -63.16
N ARG A 2 27.48 -45.14 -62.74
CA ARG A 2 27.50 -43.82 -62.08
C ARG A 2 26.46 -43.86 -60.95
N ARG A 3 26.93 -43.99 -59.71
CA ARG A 3 26.08 -43.91 -58.51
C ARG A 3 25.80 -42.43 -58.24
N ARG A 4 24.54 -42.03 -58.29
CA ARG A 4 24.06 -40.74 -57.78
C ARG A 4 23.66 -40.95 -56.32
N SER A 5 24.37 -40.31 -55.41
CA SER A 5 24.04 -40.27 -53.99
C SER A 5 23.24 -39.00 -53.74
N SER A 6 21.93 -39.12 -53.53
CA SER A 6 21.08 -38.01 -53.11
C SER A 6 21.11 -37.94 -51.59
N LEU A 7 21.81 -36.95 -51.04
CA LEU A 7 21.80 -36.66 -49.60
C LEU A 7 20.54 -35.84 -49.30
N ALA A 8 19.54 -36.45 -48.68
CA ALA A 8 18.37 -35.75 -48.15
C ALA A 8 18.77 -35.14 -46.80
N LEU A 9 18.86 -33.81 -46.75
CA LEU A 9 19.07 -33.06 -45.52
C LEU A 9 17.70 -32.85 -44.85
N ALA A 10 17.38 -33.68 -43.86
CA ALA A 10 16.22 -33.46 -43.00
C ALA A 10 16.58 -32.42 -41.94
N ILE A 11 16.12 -31.19 -42.13
CA ILE A 11 16.18 -30.13 -41.10
C ILE A 11 14.98 -30.34 -40.17
N CYS A 12 15.20 -31.01 -39.04
CA CYS A 12 14.26 -30.98 -37.92
C CYS A 12 14.40 -29.63 -37.21
N ALA A 13 13.57 -28.66 -37.58
CA ALA A 13 13.37 -27.45 -36.79
C ALA A 13 12.51 -27.80 -35.56
N ALA A 14 13.15 -28.09 -34.44
CA ALA A 14 12.48 -28.14 -33.14
C ALA A 14 12.15 -26.70 -32.71
N LEU A 15 10.92 -26.27 -32.99
CA LEU A 15 10.33 -25.06 -32.40
C LEU A 15 10.06 -25.33 -30.92
N CYS A 16 11.06 -25.12 -30.06
CA CYS A 16 10.82 -24.88 -28.65
C CYS A 16 10.18 -23.49 -28.51
N ALA A 17 8.86 -23.42 -28.58
CA ALA A 17 8.10 -22.29 -28.09
C ALA A 17 8.20 -22.29 -26.55
N SER A 18 9.29 -21.76 -26.01
CA SER A 18 9.28 -21.28 -24.63
C SER A 18 8.31 -20.10 -24.60
N GLN A 19 7.15 -20.27 -23.96
CA GLN A 19 6.39 -19.14 -23.49
C GLN A 19 7.31 -18.39 -22.52
N LEU A 20 7.90 -17.30 -23.00
CA LEU A 20 8.54 -16.31 -22.13
C LEU A 20 7.41 -15.68 -21.34
N PHE A 21 7.06 -16.27 -20.19
CA PHE A 21 6.25 -15.57 -19.21
C PHE A 21 7.06 -14.34 -18.79
N ALA A 22 6.49 -13.16 -19.02
CA ALA A 22 7.08 -11.94 -18.51
C ALA A 22 7.09 -12.03 -16.99
N GLU A 23 8.17 -11.56 -16.35
CA GLU A 23 8.18 -11.41 -14.90
C GLU A 23 7.03 -10.45 -14.50
N PRO A 24 6.24 -10.77 -13.46
CA PRO A 24 5.15 -9.90 -13.01
C PRO A 24 5.64 -8.49 -12.71
N ARG A 25 4.90 -7.50 -13.19
CA ARG A 25 5.27 -6.08 -13.05
C ARG A 25 4.06 -5.21 -12.77
N ALA A 26 4.23 -4.24 -11.88
CA ALA A 26 3.31 -3.14 -11.72
C ALA A 26 3.85 -1.94 -12.52
N GLU A 27 3.21 -1.62 -13.64
CA GLU A 27 3.62 -0.52 -14.51
C GLU A 27 2.85 0.76 -14.16
N PRO A 28 3.51 1.91 -13.92
CA PRO A 28 2.81 3.16 -13.71
C PRO A 28 2.11 3.57 -15.02
N VAL A 29 0.78 3.67 -14.99
CA VAL A 29 -0.04 3.99 -16.17
C VAL A 29 -0.63 5.40 -16.12
N ALA A 30 -0.77 5.98 -14.92
CA ALA A 30 -1.24 7.35 -14.75
C ALA A 30 -0.70 7.96 -13.46
N HIS A 31 -0.51 9.27 -13.45
CA HIS A 31 -0.28 10.04 -12.22
C HIS A 31 -0.66 11.50 -12.40
N PHE A 32 -1.04 12.16 -11.31
CA PHE A 32 -1.27 13.60 -11.28
C PHE A 32 -1.06 14.15 -9.87
N SER A 33 -0.72 15.43 -9.78
CA SER A 33 -0.66 16.12 -8.49
C SER A 33 -2.06 16.55 -8.05
N TRP A 34 -2.46 16.15 -6.85
CA TRP A 34 -3.76 16.44 -6.27
C TRP A 34 -3.69 17.60 -5.29
N HIS A 35 -4.36 18.70 -5.63
CA HIS A 35 -4.39 19.93 -4.82
C HIS A 35 -5.84 20.38 -4.60
N PRO A 36 -6.58 19.73 -3.69
CA PRO A 36 -7.95 20.14 -3.40
C PRO A 36 -7.98 21.53 -2.75
N LYS A 37 -9.08 22.26 -2.95
CA LYS A 37 -9.29 23.57 -2.32
C LYS A 37 -9.67 23.44 -0.84
N TYR A 38 -8.71 23.03 -0.02
CA TYR A 38 -8.86 22.94 1.43
C TYR A 38 -7.59 23.47 2.11
N LYS A 39 -7.76 24.47 2.99
CA LYS A 39 -6.63 25.22 3.59
C LYS A 39 -5.68 24.35 4.42
N TYR A 40 -6.18 23.29 5.01
CA TYR A 40 -5.43 22.41 5.91
C TYR A 40 -5.15 21.05 5.26
N PHE A 41 -5.22 20.97 3.94
CA PHE A 41 -4.87 19.76 3.20
C PHE A 41 -3.35 19.51 3.28
N GLY A 42 -2.97 18.24 3.31
CA GLY A 42 -1.59 17.77 3.36
C GLY A 42 -1.48 16.53 4.24
N GLY A 43 -0.26 16.02 4.43
CA GLY A 43 0.02 15.00 5.42
C GLY A 43 -0.58 13.62 5.12
N VAL A 44 -0.84 13.26 3.85
CA VAL A 44 -1.68 12.09 3.51
C VAL A 44 -0.89 10.78 3.60
N SER A 45 -1.19 9.97 4.60
CA SER A 45 -0.43 8.75 4.92
C SER A 45 -1.16 7.45 4.57
N GLY A 46 -2.49 7.47 4.43
CA GLY A 46 -3.28 6.28 4.08
C GLY A 46 -4.33 6.55 3.00
N LEU A 47 -4.63 5.52 2.20
CA LEU A 47 -5.57 5.56 1.07
C LEU A 47 -6.30 4.22 0.93
N GLU A 48 -7.60 4.30 0.67
CA GLU A 48 -8.47 3.18 0.33
C GLU A 48 -9.35 3.56 -0.87
N VAL A 49 -9.34 2.75 -1.92
CA VAL A 49 -10.13 2.95 -3.13
C VAL A 49 -11.28 1.95 -3.15
N THR A 50 -12.49 2.42 -3.47
CA THR A 50 -13.66 1.54 -3.53
C THR A 50 -13.51 0.51 -4.65
N ALA A 51 -14.21 -0.62 -4.51
CA ALA A 51 -14.14 -1.73 -5.48
C ALA A 51 -14.53 -1.35 -6.93
N ASP A 52 -15.26 -0.24 -7.12
CA ASP A 52 -15.60 0.32 -8.43
C ASP A 52 -14.49 1.22 -9.03
N GLY A 53 -13.44 1.54 -8.26
CA GLY A 53 -12.34 2.40 -8.67
C GLY A 53 -12.68 3.88 -8.82
N LEU A 54 -13.83 4.32 -8.29
CA LEU A 54 -14.40 5.66 -8.52
C LEU A 54 -14.44 6.55 -7.28
N ARG A 55 -14.30 6.00 -6.08
CA ARG A 55 -14.29 6.76 -4.82
C ARG A 55 -13.08 6.35 -4.00
N PHE A 56 -12.67 7.27 -3.13
CA PHE A 56 -11.59 6.99 -2.20
C PHE A 56 -11.88 7.57 -0.82
N VAL A 57 -11.25 6.95 0.17
CA VAL A 57 -11.06 7.47 1.52
C VAL A 57 -9.56 7.61 1.73
N ALA A 58 -9.12 8.74 2.27
CA ALA A 58 -7.74 8.94 2.65
C ALA A 58 -7.67 9.49 4.07
N VAL A 59 -6.55 9.27 4.75
CA VAL A 59 -6.30 9.81 6.09
C VAL A 59 -5.00 10.59 6.08
N SER A 60 -5.02 11.74 6.76
CA SER A 60 -3.82 12.50 7.08
C SER A 60 -3.28 12.12 8.44
N ASP A 61 -1.96 12.13 8.56
CA ASP A 61 -1.21 12.08 9.81
C ASP A 61 -1.64 13.15 10.85
N ASP A 62 -2.31 14.22 10.44
CA ASP A 62 -2.88 15.20 11.37
C ASP A 62 -4.20 14.75 12.02
N GLY A 63 -4.70 13.58 11.63
CA GLY A 63 -5.94 12.95 12.07
C GLY A 63 -7.16 13.43 11.30
N THR A 64 -7.02 13.89 10.06
CA THR A 64 -8.15 14.30 9.20
C THR A 64 -8.47 13.22 8.17
N LEU A 65 -9.73 12.83 8.08
CA LEU A 65 -10.24 11.96 7.02
C LEU A 65 -10.67 12.79 5.81
N TYR A 66 -10.29 12.35 4.62
CA TYR A 66 -10.75 12.89 3.34
C TYR A 66 -11.57 11.84 2.61
N ARG A 67 -12.71 12.25 2.04
CA ARG A 67 -13.49 11.43 1.11
C ARG A 67 -13.61 12.15 -0.20
N GLY A 68 -13.50 11.41 -1.30
CA GLY A 68 -13.55 12.00 -2.62
C GLY A 68 -13.92 11.03 -3.73
N ASN A 69 -13.98 11.57 -4.94
CA ASN A 69 -14.19 10.79 -6.17
C ASN A 69 -12.94 10.83 -7.03
N LEU A 70 -12.62 9.70 -7.65
CA LEU A 70 -11.63 9.57 -8.71
C LEU A 70 -12.34 9.76 -10.07
N THR A 71 -11.71 10.49 -10.98
CA THR A 71 -12.18 10.63 -12.37
C THR A 71 -11.28 9.85 -13.29
N ARG A 72 -11.89 9.21 -14.29
CA ARG A 72 -11.20 8.37 -15.28
C ARG A 72 -11.51 8.87 -16.68
N ASP A 73 -10.55 8.73 -17.58
CA ASP A 73 -10.71 9.06 -18.99
C ASP A 73 -11.53 8.00 -19.75
N GLN A 74 -11.60 8.13 -21.07
CA GLN A 74 -12.36 7.22 -21.95
C GLN A 74 -11.76 5.81 -22.02
N ASP A 75 -10.46 5.67 -21.77
CA ASP A 75 -9.74 4.41 -21.76
C ASP A 75 -9.74 3.76 -20.36
N GLY A 76 -10.32 4.45 -19.37
CA GLY A 76 -10.45 4.00 -17.99
C GLY A 76 -9.24 4.32 -17.11
N LEU A 77 -8.26 5.09 -17.61
CA LEU A 77 -7.10 5.51 -16.86
C LEU A 77 -7.47 6.63 -15.89
N LEU A 78 -6.81 6.64 -14.73
CA LEU A 78 -7.00 7.68 -13.73
C LEU A 78 -6.56 9.06 -14.26
N GLU A 79 -7.47 10.04 -14.25
CA GLU A 79 -7.24 11.40 -14.77
C GLU A 79 -7.21 12.46 -13.65
N GLY A 80 -7.91 12.22 -12.55
CA GLY A 80 -8.05 13.23 -11.49
C GLY A 80 -8.75 12.75 -10.23
N ALA A 81 -8.84 13.66 -9.24
CA ALA A 81 -9.53 13.44 -7.99
C ALA A 81 -10.25 14.72 -7.51
N THR A 82 -11.42 14.55 -6.91
CA THR A 82 -12.22 15.62 -6.32
C THR A 82 -12.47 15.35 -4.84
N LEU A 83 -12.27 16.36 -3.99
CA LEU A 83 -12.57 16.28 -2.57
C LEU A 83 -14.07 16.54 -2.34
N VAL A 84 -14.73 15.63 -1.63
CA VAL A 84 -16.17 15.68 -1.33
C VAL A 84 -16.42 16.03 0.13
N GLU A 85 -15.69 15.41 1.05
CA GLU A 85 -15.86 15.62 2.49
C GLU A 85 -14.51 15.62 3.21
N THR A 86 -14.42 16.45 4.24
CA THR A 86 -13.29 16.50 5.17
C THR A 86 -13.83 16.36 6.59
N ILE A 87 -13.28 15.42 7.36
CA ILE A 87 -13.75 15.09 8.70
C ILE A 87 -12.54 15.07 9.66
N PRO A 88 -12.42 16.06 10.57
CA PRO A 88 -11.46 15.97 11.66
C PRO A 88 -11.88 14.85 12.60
N LEU A 89 -11.08 13.78 12.68
CA LEU A 89 -11.40 12.63 13.52
C LEU A 89 -11.14 12.94 15.00
N VAL A 90 -11.98 12.36 15.86
CA VAL A 90 -11.74 12.26 17.30
C VAL A 90 -11.12 10.91 17.63
N ILE A 91 -10.38 10.82 18.71
CA ILE A 91 -9.81 9.57 19.21
C ILE A 91 -10.78 8.87 20.18
N GLU A 92 -10.36 7.76 20.78
CA GLU A 92 -11.19 6.86 21.58
C GLU A 92 -11.87 7.49 22.82
N ASP A 93 -11.38 8.63 23.30
CA ASP A 93 -11.97 9.38 24.40
C ASP A 93 -12.95 10.49 23.93
N GLY A 94 -13.22 10.56 22.62
CA GLY A 94 -14.06 11.57 21.99
C GLY A 94 -13.39 12.93 21.81
N THR A 95 -12.10 13.05 22.10
CA THR A 95 -11.35 14.31 21.94
C THR A 95 -10.54 14.34 20.64
N ARG A 96 -10.07 15.53 20.27
CA ARG A 96 -9.06 15.72 19.23
C ARG A 96 -7.81 16.33 19.90
N PRO A 97 -6.91 15.50 20.43
CA PRO A 97 -5.85 15.96 21.32
C PRO A 97 -4.80 16.76 20.57
N ASP A 98 -4.24 17.79 21.21
CA ASP A 98 -3.08 18.55 20.75
C ASP A 98 -1.96 18.46 21.80
N PRO A 99 -0.67 18.28 21.43
CA PRO A 99 -0.06 18.30 20.09
C PRO A 99 -0.46 17.15 19.15
N LYS A 100 -0.34 17.39 17.82
CA LYS A 100 -0.60 16.44 16.70
C LYS A 100 -0.17 14.99 16.98
N ARG A 101 1.00 14.76 17.57
CA ARG A 101 1.54 13.41 17.83
C ARG A 101 0.59 12.45 18.56
N TYR A 102 -0.41 12.95 19.31
CA TYR A 102 -1.39 12.10 19.99
C TYR A 102 -2.50 11.56 19.07
N ARG A 103 -2.57 12.12 17.86
CA ARG A 103 -3.48 11.78 16.77
C ARG A 103 -2.72 11.53 15.44
N ASP A 104 -1.44 11.15 15.51
CA ASP A 104 -0.64 10.71 14.35
C ASP A 104 -1.29 9.47 13.75
N MET A 105 -1.90 9.61 12.58
CA MET A 105 -2.64 8.56 11.87
C MET A 105 -1.90 8.13 10.62
N GLU A 106 -1.67 6.83 10.48
CA GLU A 106 -0.80 6.29 9.44
C GLU A 106 -1.62 5.45 8.45
N GLY A 107 -1.51 4.12 8.54
CA GLY A 107 -2.20 3.18 7.69
C GLY A 107 -3.71 3.22 7.88
N LEU A 108 -4.42 3.10 6.77
CA LEU A 108 -5.87 3.06 6.67
C LEU A 108 -6.27 1.72 6.07
N ALA A 109 -7.30 1.09 6.62
CA ALA A 109 -7.91 -0.09 6.03
C ALA A 109 -9.45 0.01 6.06
N LEU A 110 -10.11 -0.32 4.96
CA LEU A 110 -11.58 -0.34 4.87
C LEU A 110 -12.11 -1.78 4.92
N ALA A 111 -12.89 -2.09 5.94
CA ALA A 111 -13.55 -3.39 6.06
C ALA A 111 -14.76 -3.49 5.11
N SER A 112 -15.16 -4.73 4.80
CA SER A 112 -16.27 -5.03 3.89
C SER A 112 -17.64 -4.58 4.40
N ASP A 113 -17.79 -4.38 5.70
CA ASP A 113 -18.98 -3.81 6.34
C ASP A 113 -19.01 -2.27 6.32
N GLY A 114 -17.97 -1.63 5.77
CA GLY A 114 -17.82 -0.18 5.67
C GLY A 114 -17.19 0.48 6.89
N MET A 115 -16.84 -0.28 7.93
CA MET A 115 -16.01 0.23 9.02
C MET A 115 -14.60 0.51 8.48
N PHE A 116 -13.99 1.62 8.91
CA PHE A 116 -12.60 1.88 8.60
C PHE A 116 -11.74 1.87 9.85
N HIS A 117 -10.52 1.41 9.68
CA HIS A 117 -9.56 1.17 10.73
C HIS A 117 -8.30 1.97 10.41
N ILE A 118 -7.72 2.60 11.42
CA ILE A 118 -6.55 3.47 11.25
C ILE A 118 -5.50 3.12 12.30
N SER A 119 -4.26 2.89 11.89
CA SER A 119 -3.14 2.76 12.83
C SER A 119 -2.63 4.13 13.28
N ALA A 120 -2.20 4.23 14.53
CA ALA A 120 -1.63 5.46 15.09
C ALA A 120 -0.23 5.24 15.68
N GLU A 121 0.70 6.18 15.51
CA GLU A 121 2.12 5.97 15.88
C GLU A 121 2.38 6.03 17.39
N HIS A 122 2.14 7.19 18.03
CA HIS A 122 2.69 7.49 19.37
C HIS A 122 2.13 6.62 20.51
N ASN A 123 0.80 6.52 20.59
CA ASN A 123 0.12 5.54 21.44
C ASN A 123 -0.33 4.41 20.52
N SER A 124 0.60 3.49 20.21
CA SER A 124 0.46 2.52 19.13
C SER A 124 -0.78 1.66 19.27
N ARG A 125 -1.80 1.99 18.48
CA ARG A 125 -3.11 1.34 18.50
C ARG A 125 -3.77 1.44 17.13
N ILE A 126 -4.81 0.62 16.93
CA ILE A 126 -5.76 0.73 15.83
C ILE A 126 -7.00 1.40 16.37
N LEU A 127 -7.47 2.45 15.70
CA LEU A 127 -8.75 3.10 15.93
C LEU A 127 -9.75 2.62 14.90
N SER A 128 -10.88 2.08 15.33
CA SER A 128 -11.91 1.48 14.49
C SER A 128 -13.17 2.34 14.50
N TYR A 129 -13.55 2.88 13.35
CA TYR A 129 -14.67 3.80 13.19
C TYR A 129 -15.79 3.14 12.42
N ALA A 130 -16.95 2.97 13.08
CA ALA A 130 -18.20 2.64 12.39
C ALA A 130 -18.81 3.85 11.67
N ASP A 131 -18.56 5.05 12.22
CA ASP A 131 -18.88 6.34 11.62
C ASP A 131 -17.68 7.26 11.86
N ALA A 132 -17.24 7.99 10.82
CA ALA A 132 -16.15 8.95 10.92
C ALA A 132 -16.45 10.13 11.85
N LYS A 133 -17.72 10.42 12.13
CA LYS A 133 -18.14 11.46 13.08
C LYS A 133 -18.38 10.89 14.49
N GLY A 134 -18.24 9.59 14.67
CA GLY A 134 -18.38 8.89 15.94
C GLY A 134 -17.05 8.73 16.69
N THR A 135 -17.14 8.22 17.91
CA THR A 135 -15.99 7.82 18.71
C THR A 135 -15.52 6.43 18.28
N PRO A 136 -14.21 6.23 18.00
CA PRO A 136 -13.69 4.92 17.63
C PRO A 136 -13.49 4.00 18.82
N ASP A 137 -13.52 2.69 18.56
CA ASP A 137 -12.94 1.70 19.47
C ASP A 137 -11.42 1.64 19.27
N ALA A 138 -10.67 1.48 20.36
CA ALA A 138 -9.21 1.34 20.33
C ALA A 138 -8.77 -0.10 20.60
N GLN A 139 -7.83 -0.59 19.79
CA GLN A 139 -7.19 -1.89 19.97
C GLN A 139 -5.67 -1.74 19.98
N GLN A 140 -4.99 -2.36 20.93
CA GLN A 140 -3.54 -2.26 21.04
C GLN A 140 -2.84 -3.02 19.89
N LEU A 141 -1.83 -2.36 19.31
CA LEU A 141 -0.92 -2.97 18.35
C LEU A 141 0.10 -3.88 19.07
N PRO A 142 0.82 -4.77 18.34
CA PRO A 142 1.78 -5.64 18.98
C PRO A 142 2.82 -4.85 19.77
N PHE A 143 3.02 -5.20 21.04
CA PHE A 143 4.04 -4.56 21.86
C PHE A 143 5.44 -4.97 21.40
N VAL A 144 6.29 -4.00 21.08
CA VAL A 144 7.70 -4.23 20.77
C VAL A 144 8.56 -3.67 21.91
N LYS A 145 9.54 -4.46 22.38
CA LYS A 145 10.38 -4.09 23.54
C LYS A 145 11.04 -2.71 23.36
N LYS A 146 11.29 -2.07 24.51
CA LYS A 146 11.80 -0.70 24.75
C LYS A 146 13.10 -0.29 24.01
N ASN A 147 13.83 -1.23 23.40
CA ASN A 147 15.11 -0.98 22.70
C ASN A 147 14.95 -0.82 21.19
N THR A 148 13.73 -0.66 20.70
CA THR A 148 13.45 -0.34 19.31
C THR A 148 13.52 1.17 19.13
N PRO A 149 14.02 1.71 17.99
CA PRO A 149 14.04 3.15 17.77
C PRO A 149 12.66 3.76 18.06
N LYS A 150 12.65 4.85 18.82
CA LYS A 150 11.43 5.46 19.41
C LYS A 150 10.47 6.09 18.39
N ASN A 151 10.86 6.18 17.12
CA ASN A 151 10.13 6.84 16.03
C ASN A 151 9.95 5.84 14.87
N VAL A 152 9.28 4.73 15.15
CA VAL A 152 9.01 3.71 14.14
C VAL A 152 7.61 3.18 14.44
N GLY A 153 6.63 3.73 13.74
CA GLY A 153 5.24 3.33 13.82
C GLY A 153 4.91 2.03 13.10
N TYR A 154 3.64 1.65 13.20
CA TYR A 154 3.01 0.69 12.33
C TYR A 154 2.35 1.45 11.17
N GLU A 155 3.15 1.73 10.14
CA GLU A 155 2.72 2.53 8.98
C GLU A 155 1.90 1.68 8.01
N ALA A 156 2.43 0.52 7.60
CA ALA A 156 1.71 -0.41 6.74
C ALA A 156 0.69 -1.24 7.53
N PHE A 157 -0.60 -1.06 7.20
CA PHE A 157 -1.74 -1.74 7.80
C PHE A 157 -2.75 -2.14 6.73
N ALA A 158 -3.26 -3.36 6.78
CA ALA A 158 -4.27 -3.90 5.87
C ALA A 158 -5.22 -4.88 6.59
N ILE A 159 -6.33 -5.22 5.95
CA ILE A 159 -7.26 -6.26 6.39
C ILE A 159 -7.25 -7.39 5.35
N SER A 160 -7.01 -8.63 5.80
CA SER A 160 -7.02 -9.80 4.90
C SER A 160 -8.45 -10.10 4.40
N PRO A 161 -8.60 -10.88 3.31
CA PRO A 161 -9.92 -11.30 2.83
C PRO A 161 -10.77 -12.02 3.89
N GLU A 162 -10.12 -12.68 4.85
CA GLU A 162 -10.75 -13.36 5.99
C GLU A 162 -11.06 -12.41 7.17
N GLY A 163 -10.77 -11.12 7.05
CA GLY A 163 -11.01 -10.10 8.08
C GLY A 163 -9.92 -10.00 9.14
N HIS A 164 -8.72 -10.57 8.91
CA HIS A 164 -7.63 -10.45 9.86
C HIS A 164 -6.88 -9.13 9.69
N PHE A 165 -6.56 -8.46 10.81
CA PHE A 165 -5.69 -7.29 10.77
C PHE A 165 -4.24 -7.72 10.55
N ILE A 166 -3.61 -7.10 9.54
CA ILE A 166 -2.23 -7.35 9.15
C ILE A 166 -1.46 -6.04 9.28
N VAL A 167 -0.38 -6.04 10.07
CA VAL A 167 0.40 -4.83 10.35
C VAL A 167 1.88 -5.07 10.21
N MET A 168 2.59 -4.03 9.77
CA MET A 168 4.04 -4.00 9.64
C MET A 168 4.58 -2.70 10.20
N ARG A 169 5.78 -2.78 10.80
CA ARG A 169 6.48 -1.59 11.28
C ARG A 169 7.41 -1.05 10.20
N GLU A 170 7.52 0.27 10.11
CA GLU A 170 8.42 0.96 9.17
C GLU A 170 9.91 0.55 9.39
N GLY A 171 10.26 0.16 10.61
CA GLY A 171 11.62 -0.16 11.02
C GLY A 171 11.74 -1.54 11.66
N SER A 172 12.92 -2.12 11.46
CA SER A 172 13.36 -3.40 12.03
C SER A 172 14.53 -3.18 12.99
N ALA A 173 14.96 -4.24 13.69
CA ALA A 173 16.02 -4.13 14.68
C ALA A 173 17.38 -3.69 14.11
N SER A 174 17.62 -3.91 12.81
CA SER A 174 18.82 -3.48 12.09
C SER A 174 18.59 -3.47 10.58
N ILE A 175 19.50 -2.86 9.82
CA ILE A 175 19.49 -2.89 8.33
C ILE A 175 19.57 -4.31 7.73
N ARG A 176 19.91 -5.33 8.53
CA ARG A 176 19.96 -6.74 8.10
C ARG A 176 18.74 -7.55 8.56
N THR A 177 17.87 -6.95 9.37
CA THR A 177 16.72 -7.63 9.94
C THR A 177 15.52 -7.46 9.01
N PRO A 178 14.83 -8.55 8.62
CA PRO A 178 13.62 -8.47 7.80
C PRO A 178 12.51 -7.73 8.54
N PHE A 179 11.50 -7.28 7.79
CA PHE A 179 10.28 -6.72 8.35
C PHE A 179 9.33 -7.85 8.72
N ARG A 180 8.86 -7.86 9.96
CA ARG A 180 7.87 -8.84 10.42
C ARG A 180 6.49 -8.40 9.98
N ILE A 181 5.75 -9.32 9.38
CA ILE A 181 4.32 -9.18 9.14
C ILE A 181 3.59 -9.83 10.31
N TYR A 182 2.83 -9.02 11.06
CA TYR A 182 2.04 -9.49 12.18
C TYR A 182 0.59 -9.65 11.75
N GLN A 183 -0.04 -10.74 12.18
CA GLN A 183 -1.47 -10.98 12.04
C GLN A 183 -2.12 -11.05 13.41
N ARG A 184 -3.28 -10.40 13.55
CA ARG A 184 -4.11 -10.50 14.75
C ARG A 184 -4.94 -11.79 14.70
N ALA A 185 -4.79 -12.62 15.73
CA ALA A 185 -5.62 -13.79 15.95
C ALA A 185 -6.99 -13.39 16.54
N THR A 186 -7.93 -14.33 16.53
CA THR A 186 -9.29 -14.14 17.05
C THR A 186 -9.32 -13.85 18.56
N ASP A 187 -8.38 -14.41 19.31
CA ASP A 187 -8.19 -14.15 20.74
C ASP A 187 -7.52 -12.79 21.04
N GLY A 188 -7.20 -12.01 20.01
CA GLY A 188 -6.56 -10.70 20.10
C GLY A 188 -5.05 -10.73 20.22
N THR A 189 -4.41 -11.91 20.22
CA THR A 189 -2.96 -12.01 20.18
C THR A 189 -2.41 -11.66 18.79
N TRP A 190 -1.17 -11.17 18.75
CA TRP A 190 -0.48 -10.85 17.51
C TRP A 190 0.62 -11.87 17.24
N ASN A 191 0.58 -12.50 16.06
CA ASN A 191 1.54 -13.52 15.65
C ASN A 191 2.32 -13.06 14.42
N THR A 192 3.63 -13.32 14.39
CA THR A 192 4.41 -13.13 13.15
C THR A 192 4.06 -14.25 12.17
N ILE A 193 3.54 -13.90 11.01
CA ILE A 193 3.15 -14.85 9.95
C ILE A 193 4.17 -14.92 8.81
N TYR A 194 4.95 -13.86 8.62
CA TYR A 194 5.96 -13.78 7.57
C TYR A 194 7.10 -12.82 7.96
N ASN A 195 8.25 -13.00 7.32
CA ASN A 195 9.37 -12.07 7.40
C ASN A 195 9.67 -11.57 5.98
N LEU A 196 9.17 -10.37 5.64
CA LEU A 196 9.47 -9.73 4.37
C LEU A 196 10.96 -9.34 4.35
N PRO A 197 11.75 -9.82 3.37
CA PRO A 197 13.15 -9.45 3.29
C PRO A 197 13.34 -7.94 3.14
N ARG A 198 14.35 -7.43 3.84
CA ARG A 198 14.73 -6.02 3.73
C ARG A 198 15.67 -5.84 2.55
N VAL A 199 15.34 -4.94 1.64
CA VAL A 199 16.19 -4.61 0.49
C VAL A 199 16.64 -3.15 0.58
N GLY A 200 17.96 -2.93 0.62
CA GLY A 200 18.52 -1.59 0.70
C GLY A 200 18.04 -0.82 1.93
N SER A 201 17.73 0.47 1.76
CA SER A 201 17.17 1.34 2.80
C SER A 201 15.65 1.30 2.90
N PHE A 202 14.95 0.64 1.96
CA PHE A 202 13.50 0.69 1.80
C PHE A 202 12.76 0.17 3.04
N ARG A 203 11.65 0.83 3.36
CA ARG A 203 10.83 0.59 4.55
C ARG A 203 9.35 0.50 4.19
N PRO A 204 8.56 -0.39 4.81
CA PRO A 204 7.13 -0.50 4.54
C PRO A 204 6.38 0.70 5.10
N VAL A 205 5.56 1.33 4.25
CA VAL A 205 4.82 2.57 4.57
C VAL A 205 3.32 2.40 4.34
N GLY A 206 2.91 1.54 3.41
CA GLY A 206 1.50 1.25 3.15
C GLY A 206 1.31 -0.21 2.74
N ALA A 207 0.11 -0.74 2.93
CA ALA A 207 -0.24 -2.07 2.45
C ALA A 207 -1.74 -2.21 2.21
N ASP A 208 -2.11 -3.09 1.28
CA ASP A 208 -3.51 -3.45 1.04
C ASP A 208 -3.60 -4.88 0.45
N PHE A 209 -4.70 -5.57 0.68
CA PHE A 209 -4.99 -6.83 0.01
C PHE A 209 -5.68 -6.58 -1.32
N GLY A 210 -5.07 -7.10 -2.38
CA GLY A 210 -5.72 -7.09 -3.67
C GLY A 210 -6.90 -8.06 -3.74
N PRO A 211 -7.77 -7.88 -4.74
CA PRO A 211 -8.91 -8.75 -4.98
C PRO A 211 -8.52 -10.14 -5.50
N ASP A 212 -7.23 -10.41 -5.67
CA ASP A 212 -6.61 -11.73 -5.89
C ASP A 212 -6.25 -12.43 -4.57
N GLY A 213 -6.43 -11.77 -3.43
CA GLY A 213 -6.11 -12.29 -2.10
C GLY A 213 -4.63 -12.19 -1.74
N HIS A 214 -3.83 -11.43 -2.49
CA HIS A 214 -2.43 -11.19 -2.18
C HIS A 214 -2.24 -9.85 -1.47
N LEU A 215 -1.22 -9.76 -0.62
CA LEU A 215 -0.88 -8.54 0.09
C LEU A 215 0.11 -7.73 -0.72
N TYR A 216 -0.27 -6.51 -1.08
CA TYR A 216 0.59 -5.54 -1.74
C TYR A 216 1.18 -4.62 -0.68
N VAL A 217 2.50 -4.47 -0.67
CA VAL A 217 3.23 -3.66 0.29
C VAL A 217 3.98 -2.58 -0.45
N LEU A 218 3.63 -1.32 -0.17
CA LEU A 218 4.38 -0.16 -0.60
C LEU A 218 5.56 0.03 0.35
N THR A 219 6.75 0.12 -0.22
CA THR A 219 7.96 0.46 0.53
C THR A 219 8.62 1.69 -0.05
N ARG A 220 9.22 2.49 0.82
CA ARG A 220 9.83 3.78 0.50
C ARG A 220 11.29 3.80 0.92
N GLY A 221 12.14 4.34 0.05
CA GLY A 221 13.52 4.71 0.35
C GLY A 221 13.70 6.22 0.29
N PHE A 222 14.60 6.76 1.11
CA PHE A 222 15.04 8.16 1.06
C PHE A 222 16.57 8.22 1.04
N ASN A 223 17.13 9.00 0.11
CA ASN A 223 18.58 9.14 -0.05
C ASN A 223 19.15 10.44 0.56
N GLY A 224 18.32 11.24 1.22
CA GLY A 224 18.68 12.56 1.75
C GLY A 224 18.13 13.73 0.92
N PHE A 225 17.76 13.50 -0.35
CA PHE A 225 17.29 14.53 -1.26
C PHE A 225 15.97 14.17 -1.96
N ALA A 226 15.76 12.89 -2.26
CA ALA A 226 14.60 12.40 -2.98
C ALA A 226 14.11 11.06 -2.44
N PHE A 227 12.85 10.75 -2.72
CA PHE A 227 12.21 9.49 -2.40
C PHE A 227 12.23 8.53 -3.59
N ALA A 228 12.17 7.24 -3.30
CA ALA A 228 11.91 6.19 -4.27
C ALA A 228 10.89 5.21 -3.67
N ALA A 229 10.03 4.65 -4.52
CA ALA A 229 9.02 3.68 -4.12
C ALA A 229 9.31 2.29 -4.73
N GLN A 230 8.96 1.25 -4.00
CA GLN A 230 8.87 -0.12 -4.50
C GLN A 230 7.52 -0.71 -4.10
N ILE A 231 6.99 -1.58 -4.94
CA ILE A 231 5.80 -2.38 -4.63
C ILE A 231 6.25 -3.84 -4.58
N GLU A 232 6.05 -4.46 -3.43
CA GLU A 232 6.29 -5.88 -3.18
C GLU A 232 4.92 -6.57 -3.06
N ARG A 233 4.79 -7.78 -3.61
CA ARG A 233 3.62 -8.64 -3.41
C ARG A 233 4.03 -9.81 -2.54
N VAL A 234 3.37 -9.95 -1.38
CA VAL A 234 3.42 -11.18 -0.59
C VAL A 234 2.29 -12.07 -1.07
N GLN A 235 2.66 -13.21 -1.65
CA GLN A 235 1.72 -14.19 -2.17
C GLN A 235 1.09 -14.97 -1.02
N PHE A 236 -0.22 -15.13 -1.06
CA PHE A 236 -1.00 -15.89 -0.08
C PHE A 236 -1.64 -17.11 -0.74
N SER A 237 -1.65 -18.23 -0.03
CA SER A 237 -2.38 -19.44 -0.39
C SER A 237 -3.05 -20.00 0.87
N ASN A 238 -4.35 -20.25 0.81
CA ASN A 238 -5.15 -20.73 1.95
C ASN A 238 -4.95 -19.87 3.21
N GLY A 239 -5.01 -18.54 3.07
CA GLY A 239 -4.86 -17.58 4.17
C GLY A 239 -3.45 -17.52 4.77
N LYS A 240 -2.43 -18.07 4.10
CA LYS A 240 -1.05 -18.08 4.58
C LYS A 240 -0.07 -17.53 3.54
N PRO A 241 0.94 -16.76 3.97
CA PRO A 241 1.97 -16.27 3.06
C PRO A 241 2.85 -17.45 2.59
N VAL A 242 3.07 -17.55 1.27
CA VAL A 242 3.85 -18.63 0.64
C VAL A 242 5.10 -18.13 -0.09
N GLY A 243 5.17 -16.84 -0.39
CA GLY A 243 6.25 -16.24 -1.15
C GLY A 243 6.15 -14.73 -1.17
N HIS A 244 7.16 -14.08 -1.72
CA HIS A 244 7.09 -12.67 -2.08
C HIS A 244 7.82 -12.45 -3.40
N GLU A 245 7.45 -11.38 -4.09
CA GLU A 245 8.12 -10.91 -5.29
C GLU A 245 8.04 -9.39 -5.37
N ARG A 246 8.99 -8.79 -6.08
CA ARG A 246 8.96 -7.36 -6.36
C ARG A 246 8.25 -7.11 -7.68
N LEU A 247 7.22 -6.29 -7.65
CA LEU A 247 6.44 -5.90 -8.82
C LEU A 247 6.93 -4.58 -9.43
N PHE A 248 7.42 -3.66 -8.61
CA PHE A 248 7.88 -2.34 -9.05
C PHE A 248 9.10 -1.88 -8.27
N ALA A 249 10.04 -1.24 -8.98
CA ALA A 249 11.14 -0.48 -8.39
C ALA A 249 11.31 0.84 -9.13
N GLY A 250 10.94 1.93 -8.48
CA GLY A 250 11.11 3.26 -9.01
C GLY A 250 12.50 3.84 -8.75
N GLU A 251 12.84 4.86 -9.53
CA GLU A 251 14.05 5.65 -9.34
C GLU A 251 13.85 6.74 -8.28
N PHE A 252 14.95 7.19 -7.67
CA PHE A 252 14.90 8.33 -6.75
C PHE A 252 14.47 9.60 -7.49
N GLY A 253 13.41 10.25 -7.01
CA GLY A 253 12.83 11.45 -7.61
C GLY A 253 11.84 11.18 -8.74
N GLN A 254 11.54 9.90 -9.04
CA GLN A 254 10.50 9.56 -10.01
C GLN A 254 9.11 9.97 -9.51
N PHE A 255 8.85 9.75 -8.23
CA PHE A 255 7.65 10.17 -7.52
C PHE A 255 8.06 10.88 -6.22
N ASP A 256 7.09 11.55 -5.60
CA ASP A 256 7.26 12.11 -4.26
C ASP A 256 7.19 11.00 -3.18
N ASN A 257 7.01 11.39 -1.93
CA ASN A 257 6.93 10.53 -0.77
C ASN A 257 5.66 9.63 -0.75
N LEU A 258 5.56 8.61 -1.62
CA LEU A 258 4.44 7.66 -1.61
C LEU A 258 4.37 6.91 -0.28
N GLU A 259 3.22 7.00 0.40
CA GLU A 259 2.97 6.42 1.73
C GLU A 259 1.71 5.55 1.79
N GLY A 260 0.63 5.94 1.10
CA GLY A 260 -0.60 5.13 1.01
C GLY A 260 -0.63 4.27 -0.26
N ILE A 261 -1.24 3.08 -0.19
CA ILE A 261 -1.53 2.21 -1.34
C ILE A 261 -2.88 1.51 -1.14
N SER A 262 -3.64 1.34 -2.22
CA SER A 262 -4.85 0.51 -2.26
C SER A 262 -4.92 -0.28 -3.56
N ALA A 263 -5.49 -1.48 -3.50
CA ALA A 263 -5.58 -2.44 -4.58
C ALA A 263 -7.04 -2.75 -4.94
N TRP A 264 -7.37 -2.64 -6.23
CA TRP A 264 -8.72 -2.92 -6.72
C TRP A 264 -8.67 -3.63 -8.08
N ARG A 265 -9.81 -4.11 -8.58
CA ARG A 265 -9.91 -4.81 -9.87
C ARG A 265 -10.78 -4.01 -10.82
N ASP A 266 -10.24 -3.70 -12.00
CA ASP A 266 -10.99 -2.99 -13.03
C ASP A 266 -12.01 -3.87 -13.75
N GLN A 267 -12.81 -3.24 -14.62
CA GLN A 267 -13.84 -3.93 -15.41
C GLN A 267 -13.26 -4.93 -16.43
N GLN A 268 -11.97 -4.84 -16.75
CA GLN A 268 -11.25 -5.74 -17.64
C GLN A 268 -10.63 -6.92 -16.86
N GLY A 269 -10.79 -6.95 -15.53
CA GLY A 269 -10.28 -7.98 -14.65
C GLY A 269 -8.83 -7.76 -14.19
N LYS A 270 -8.20 -6.64 -14.56
CA LYS A 270 -6.82 -6.34 -14.17
C LYS A 270 -6.76 -5.76 -12.76
N THR A 271 -5.74 -6.16 -12.00
CA THR A 271 -5.45 -5.53 -10.70
C THR A 271 -4.82 -4.16 -10.94
N ARG A 272 -5.35 -3.16 -10.24
CA ARG A 272 -4.88 -1.78 -10.23
C ARG A 272 -4.40 -1.45 -8.84
N LEU A 273 -3.24 -0.82 -8.74
CA LEU A 273 -2.70 -0.34 -7.47
C LEU A 273 -2.67 1.18 -7.52
N VAL A 274 -3.32 1.85 -6.57
CA VAL A 274 -3.34 3.30 -6.46
C VAL A 274 -2.51 3.69 -5.26
N ALA A 275 -1.46 4.48 -5.46
CA ALA A 275 -0.62 5.01 -4.40
C ALA A 275 -0.79 6.53 -4.26
N ILE A 276 -0.61 7.06 -3.07
CA ILE A 276 -0.65 8.50 -2.78
C ILE A 276 0.59 8.94 -2.00
N SER A 277 1.11 10.13 -2.29
CA SER A 277 2.21 10.72 -1.52
C SER A 277 1.75 11.66 -0.42
N ASP A 278 2.50 11.59 0.68
CA ASP A 278 2.49 12.60 1.73
C ASP A 278 3.36 13.79 1.32
N ASP A 279 2.82 15.01 1.41
CA ASP A 279 3.58 16.23 1.13
C ASP A 279 4.37 16.74 2.35
N ASN A 280 4.32 16.05 3.50
CA ASN A 280 4.90 16.45 4.78
C ASN A 280 4.46 17.87 5.22
N PHE A 281 3.33 18.39 4.72
CA PHE A 281 2.93 19.81 4.77
C PHE A 281 4.02 20.78 4.28
N SER A 282 4.91 20.31 3.42
CA SER A 282 6.04 21.03 2.87
C SER A 282 5.67 21.65 1.53
N ARG A 283 6.06 22.92 1.33
CA ARG A 283 5.89 23.61 0.04
C ARG A 283 6.77 23.06 -1.09
N PHE A 284 7.70 22.16 -0.77
CA PHE A 284 8.63 21.55 -1.73
C PHE A 284 8.20 20.14 -2.16
N GLN A 285 7.14 19.61 -1.57
CA GLN A 285 6.57 18.32 -1.94
C GLN A 285 5.15 18.52 -2.46
N SER A 286 4.62 17.50 -3.11
CA SER A 286 3.27 17.46 -3.65
C SER A 286 2.59 16.16 -3.26
N THR A 287 1.30 16.24 -2.93
CA THR A 287 0.46 15.05 -2.93
C THR A 287 0.21 14.64 -4.39
N ILE A 288 0.74 13.49 -4.76
CA ILE A 288 0.63 12.88 -6.08
C ILE A 288 -0.14 11.59 -5.90
N ILE A 289 -1.09 11.34 -6.79
CA ILE A 289 -1.75 10.03 -6.90
C ILE A 289 -1.16 9.33 -8.12
N VAL A 290 -0.73 8.09 -7.97
CA VAL A 290 -0.15 7.25 -9.02
C VAL A 290 -0.97 5.98 -9.13
N GLU A 291 -1.39 5.61 -10.34
CA GLU A 291 -2.03 4.33 -10.62
C GLU A 291 -1.08 3.42 -11.40
N PHE A 292 -0.96 2.19 -10.93
CA PHE A 292 -0.20 1.12 -11.55
C PHE A 292 -1.14 0.04 -12.10
N GLU A 293 -0.82 -0.49 -13.28
CA GLU A 293 -1.43 -1.70 -13.83
C GLU A 293 -0.56 -2.91 -13.51
N LEU A 294 -1.14 -3.95 -12.90
CA LEU A 294 -0.45 -5.23 -12.75
C LEU A 294 -0.49 -6.02 -14.07
N GLN A 295 0.69 -6.41 -14.54
CA GLN A 295 0.90 -7.30 -15.68
C GLN A 295 1.44 -8.63 -15.19
N GLU A 296 0.81 -9.73 -15.64
CA GLU A 296 1.13 -11.12 -15.30
C GLU A 296 1.30 -11.99 -16.54
#